data_AF-A0A0A9BAX8-F1
#
_entry.id   AF-A0A0A9BAX8-F1
#
_cell.length_a   1.000
_cell.length_b   1.000
_cell.length_c   1.000
_cell.angle_alpha   90.00
_cell.angle_beta   90.00
_cell.angle_gamma   90.00
#
_symmetry.space_group_name_H-M   'P 1'
#
loop_
_entity.id
_entity.type
_entity.pdbx_description
1 polymer ?
#
loop_
_entity_poly.entity_id
_entity_poly.type
_entity_poly.pdbx_seq_one_letter_code
_entity_poly.pdbx_strand_id
1 'polypeptide(L)'
;MIKEASSPLSQSSRSIFSGSSRAIGTPSYFLCPISQGVMRDPQVAADGFTYEADALRDWFDSGHDTSPVTNIALSNCDTVPNHALRLAIQEYLQQN
;
A
#
# COMPACT_ATOMS: atom_id res chain seq x y z
N MET A 1 20.98 -45.76 26.89
CA MET A 1 19.84 -44.94 27.31
C MET A 1 20.42 -43.66 27.89
N ILE A 2 20.33 -42.46 27.33
CA ILE A 2 19.21 -41.57 26.91
C ILE A 2 19.87 -40.45 26.05
N LYS A 3 19.60 -40.21 24.76
CA LYS A 3 18.53 -39.44 24.04
C LYS A 3 18.35 -37.95 24.42
N GLU A 4 18.71 -37.07 23.45
CA GLU A 4 18.08 -35.77 23.05
C GLU A 4 18.17 -34.55 24.02
N ALA A 5 18.22 -33.24 23.65
CA ALA A 5 18.14 -32.50 22.37
C ALA A 5 18.49 -30.98 22.57
N SER A 6 18.70 -30.28 21.44
CA SER A 6 18.37 -28.85 21.11
C SER A 6 19.06 -27.70 21.87
N SER A 7 19.31 -26.50 21.34
CA SER A 7 19.51 -25.84 20.04
C SER A 7 19.92 -24.38 20.42
N PRO A 8 20.73 -23.66 19.61
CA PRO A 8 21.16 -22.29 19.92
C PRO A 8 20.02 -21.31 19.60
N LEU A 9 20.04 -20.07 20.15
CA LEU A 9 19.49 -18.83 19.56
C LEU A 9 19.52 -17.69 20.60
N SER A 10 20.40 -16.69 20.40
CA SER A 10 20.24 -15.36 21.01
C SER A 10 20.19 -14.34 19.88
N GLN A 11 18.99 -14.10 19.37
CA GLN A 11 18.72 -13.02 18.44
C GLN A 11 18.48 -11.76 19.25
N SER A 12 19.44 -10.84 19.21
CA SER A 12 19.25 -9.47 19.73
C SER A 12 18.47 -8.67 18.70
N SER A 13 17.15 -8.62 18.88
CA SER A 13 16.23 -7.79 18.11
C SER A 13 16.53 -6.31 18.39
N ARG A 14 17.17 -5.62 17.44
CA ARG A 14 17.27 -4.16 17.48
C ARG A 14 15.94 -3.59 17.00
N SER A 15 15.06 -3.23 17.95
CA SER A 15 13.88 -2.43 17.66
C SER A 15 14.32 -1.03 17.22
N ILE A 16 14.16 -0.75 15.93
CA ILE A 16 14.17 0.62 15.40
C ILE A 16 12.75 0.88 14.90
N PHE A 17 11.88 1.34 15.80
CA PHE A 17 10.61 1.94 15.41
C PHE A 17 10.83 3.43 15.24
N SER A 18 10.82 3.88 13.99
CA SER A 18 10.71 5.29 13.64
C SER A 18 9.72 5.42 12.49
N GLY A 19 8.49 5.82 12.83
CA GLY A 19 7.60 6.65 12.02
C GLY A 19 7.40 6.29 10.55
N SER A 20 6.70 5.18 10.29
CA SER A 20 5.68 5.03 9.22
C SER A 20 5.36 3.54 9.20
N SER A 21 4.13 3.16 9.56
CA SER A 21 3.70 1.77 9.49
C SER A 21 3.56 1.37 8.02
N ARG A 22 4.70 1.12 7.36
CA ARG A 22 4.71 0.15 6.27
C ARG A 22 4.04 -1.08 6.87
N ALA A 23 2.97 -1.53 6.25
CA ALA A 23 2.31 -2.74 6.68
C ALA A 23 3.27 -3.89 6.35
N ILE A 24 4.18 -4.18 7.28
CA ILE A 24 5.22 -5.19 7.15
C ILE A 24 4.48 -6.52 6.99
N GLY A 25 4.48 -7.04 5.76
CA GLY A 25 3.73 -8.25 5.39
C GLY A 25 2.60 -8.02 4.41
N THR A 26 2.11 -6.79 4.23
CA THR A 26 1.08 -6.50 3.24
C THR A 26 1.66 -6.47 1.83
N PRO A 27 1.02 -7.14 0.85
CA PRO A 27 1.45 -7.08 -0.53
C PRO A 27 1.50 -5.65 -1.08
N SER A 28 2.55 -5.34 -1.84
CA SER A 28 2.80 -3.99 -2.36
C SER A 28 1.67 -3.48 -3.27
N TYR A 29 0.96 -4.38 -3.97
CA TYR A 29 -0.18 -4.03 -4.82
C TYR A 29 -1.44 -3.62 -4.06
N PHE A 30 -1.45 -3.72 -2.73
CA PHE A 30 -2.48 -3.12 -1.87
C PHE A 30 -2.09 -1.74 -1.33
N LEU A 31 -0.85 -1.31 -1.56
CA LEU A 31 -0.35 -0.03 -1.10
C LEU A 31 -0.57 1.05 -2.16
N CYS A 32 -1.00 2.23 -1.71
CA CYS A 32 -1.12 3.40 -2.57
C CYS A 32 0.28 3.86 -3.00
N PRO A 33 0.52 4.12 -4.30
CA PRO A 33 1.81 4.64 -4.78
C PRO A 33 2.22 5.99 -4.16
N ILE A 34 1.25 6.84 -3.80
CA ILE A 34 1.48 8.17 -3.20
C ILE A 34 1.73 8.04 -1.70
N SER A 35 0.74 7.52 -0.95
CA SER A 35 0.78 7.51 0.52
C SER A 35 1.58 6.35 1.10
N GLN A 36 1.90 5.34 0.30
CA GLN A 36 2.56 4.09 0.72
C GLN A 36 1.79 3.32 1.81
N GLY A 37 0.53 3.67 2.07
CA GLY A 37 -0.39 3.01 2.99
C GLY A 37 -1.35 2.07 2.27
N VAL A 38 -1.96 1.14 3.01
CA VAL A 38 -2.99 0.23 2.48
C VAL A 38 -4.19 1.03 2.00
N MET A 39 -4.63 0.78 0.77
CA MET A 39 -5.76 1.49 0.16
C MET A 39 -7.08 1.07 0.83
N ARG A 40 -7.86 2.04 1.28
CA ARG A 40 -9.23 1.89 1.80
C ARG A 40 -10.26 2.19 0.73
N ASP A 41 -10.04 3.24 -0.05
CA ASP A 41 -10.86 3.58 -1.20
C ASP A 41 -9.98 3.66 -2.47
N PRO A 42 -9.64 2.50 -3.07
CA PRO A 42 -8.81 2.47 -4.27
C PRO A 42 -9.54 3.07 -5.48
N GLN A 43 -8.95 4.10 -6.08
CA GLN A 43 -9.44 4.84 -7.25
C GLN A 43 -8.45 4.73 -8.41
N VAL A 44 -8.95 4.39 -9.60
CA VAL A 44 -8.18 4.31 -10.85
C VAL A 44 -8.18 5.67 -11.53
N ALA A 45 -7.00 6.20 -11.83
CA ALA A 45 -6.85 7.42 -12.63
C ALA A 45 -6.76 7.08 -14.13
N ALA A 46 -6.76 8.12 -14.98
CA ALA A 46 -6.72 7.96 -16.44
C ALA A 46 -5.46 7.25 -17.00
N ASP A 47 -4.39 7.15 -16.19
CA ASP A 47 -3.17 6.40 -16.50
C ASP A 47 -3.29 4.89 -16.26
N GLY A 48 -4.41 4.44 -15.68
CA GLY A 48 -4.66 3.04 -15.33
C GLY A 48 -4.05 2.58 -14.00
N PHE A 49 -3.35 3.46 -13.27
CA PHE A 49 -2.86 3.16 -11.93
C PHE A 49 -3.94 3.40 -10.88
N THR A 50 -3.83 2.68 -9.77
CA THR A 50 -4.77 2.78 -8.64
C THR A 50 -4.10 3.47 -7.46
N TYR A 51 -4.83 4.39 -6.84
CA TYR A 51 -4.38 5.23 -5.74
C TYR A 51 -5.42 5.24 -4.62
N GLU A 52 -5.05 5.68 -3.42
CA GLU A 52 -6.01 6.03 -2.38
C GLU A 52 -6.76 7.31 -2.80
N ALA A 53 -8.08 7.34 -2.61
CA ALA A 53 -8.92 8.46 -3.03
C ALA A 53 -8.45 9.80 -2.47
N ASP A 54 -8.22 9.88 -1.15
CA ASP A 54 -7.79 11.11 -0.51
C ASP A 54 -6.39 11.55 -1.00
N ALA A 55 -5.46 10.61 -1.14
CA ALA A 55 -4.11 10.92 -1.61
C ALA A 55 -4.09 11.43 -3.05
N LEU A 56 -4.93 10.87 -3.92
CA LEU A 56 -5.05 11.31 -5.30
C LEU A 56 -5.78 12.66 -5.40
N ARG A 57 -6.79 12.90 -4.56
CA ARG A 57 -7.44 14.21 -4.47
C ARG A 57 -6.45 15.28 -4.03
N ASP A 58 -5.69 15.04 -2.96
CA ASP A 58 -4.69 16.00 -2.46
C ASP A 58 -3.62 16.30 -3.51
N TRP A 59 -3.26 15.32 -4.35
CA TRP A 59 -2.36 15.51 -5.49
C TRP A 59 -2.93 16.49 -6.53
N PHE A 60 -4.19 16.31 -6.93
CA PHE A 60 -4.87 17.22 -7.86
C PHE A 60 -5.11 18.61 -7.26
N ASP A 61 -5.52 18.67 -5.99
CA ASP A 61 -5.74 19.93 -5.26
C ASP A 61 -4.43 20.73 -5.08
N SER A 62 -3.28 20.05 -5.09
CA SER A 62 -1.95 20.68 -5.11
C SER A 62 -1.55 21.27 -6.47
N GLY A 63 -2.42 21.16 -7.48
CA GLY A 63 -2.23 21.71 -8.82
C GLY A 63 -1.50 20.79 -9.79
N HIS A 64 -1.36 19.50 -9.46
CA HIS A 64 -0.78 18.53 -10.38
C HIS A 64 -1.85 17.94 -11.30
N ASP A 65 -1.54 17.84 -12.59
CA ASP A 65 -2.35 17.17 -13.63
C ASP A 65 -1.61 15.96 -14.23
N THR A 66 -0.56 15.49 -13.57
CA THR A 66 0.28 14.38 -14.00
C THR A 66 0.03 13.12 -13.18
N SER A 67 0.36 11.97 -13.77
CA SER A 67 0.40 10.68 -13.10
C SER A 67 1.45 10.70 -11.97
N PRO A 68 1.07 10.39 -10.71
CA PRO A 68 2.03 10.28 -9.62
C PRO A 68 3.11 9.20 -9.83
N VAL A 69 2.85 8.19 -10.66
CA VAL A 69 3.80 7.09 -10.94
C VAL A 69 4.71 7.39 -12.12
N THR A 70 4.15 7.89 -13.22
CA THR A 70 4.90 8.05 -14.48
C THR A 70 5.35 9.49 -14.71
N ASN A 71 4.80 10.45 -13.97
CA ASN A 71 5.00 11.88 -14.14
C ASN A 71 4.62 12.39 -15.56
N ILE A 72 3.73 11.66 -16.25
CA ILE A 72 3.18 12.04 -17.55
C ILE A 72 1.82 12.71 -17.32
N ALA A 73 1.50 13.76 -18.09
CA ALA A 73 0.20 14.43 -18.04
C ALA A 73 -0.95 13.42 -18.23
N LEU A 74 -1.93 13.46 -17.34
CA LEU A 74 -3.14 12.67 -17.46
C LEU A 74 -4.04 13.25 -18.54
N SER A 75 -4.81 12.40 -19.21
CA SER A 75 -5.79 12.87 -20.19
C SER A 75 -6.96 13.62 -19.55
N ASN A 76 -7.29 13.29 -18.29
CA ASN A 76 -8.23 13.99 -17.41
C ASN A 76 -7.92 13.65 -15.94
N CYS A 77 -8.54 14.40 -15.02
CA CYS A 77 -8.46 14.14 -13.58
C CYS A 77 -9.66 13.33 -13.06
N ASP A 78 -10.40 12.66 -13.95
CA ASP A 78 -11.53 11.81 -13.55
C ASP A 78 -10.99 10.50 -12.96
N THR A 79 -11.70 9.98 -11.96
CA THR A 79 -11.31 8.76 -11.26
C THR A 79 -12.43 7.75 -11.23
N VAL A 80 -12.10 6.46 -11.33
CA VAL A 80 -13.06 5.36 -11.30
C VAL A 80 -12.80 4.46 -10.09
N PRO A 81 -13.80 4.15 -9.25
CA PRO A 81 -13.60 3.26 -8.11
C PRO A 81 -13.17 1.85 -8.52
N ASN A 82 -12.13 1.31 -7.89
CA ASN A 82 -11.68 -0.07 -8.06
C ASN A 82 -12.31 -0.99 -7.01
N HIS A 83 -13.58 -1.34 -7.22
CA HIS A 83 -14.31 -2.20 -6.28
C HIS A 83 -13.67 -3.58 -6.10
N ALA A 84 -13.10 -4.16 -7.16
CA ALA A 84 -12.45 -5.47 -7.10
C ALA A 84 -11.22 -5.44 -6.17
N LEU A 85 -10.36 -4.43 -6.30
CA LEU A 85 -9.21 -4.27 -5.43
C LEU A 85 -9.63 -3.98 -3.99
N ARG A 86 -10.67 -3.15 -3.79
CA ARG A 86 -11.20 -2.87 -2.46
C ARG A 86 -11.65 -4.14 -1.74
N LEU A 87 -12.39 -5.01 -2.43
CA LEU A 87 -12.81 -6.31 -1.89
C LEU A 87 -11.61 -7.23 -1.60
N ALA A 88 -10.63 -7.28 -2.51
CA ALA A 88 -9.43 -8.09 -2.31
C ALA A 88 -8.61 -7.65 -1.08
N ILE A 89 -8.48 -6.33 -0.87
CA ILE A 89 -7.83 -5.77 0.33
C ILE A 89 -8.62 -6.13 1.58
N GLN A 90 -9.95 -5.95 1.56
CA GLN A 90 -10.81 -6.28 2.70
C GLN A 90 -10.72 -7.75 3.07
N GLU A 91 -10.73 -8.65 2.08
CA GLU A 91 -10.56 -10.09 2.31
C GLU A 91 -9.19 -10.40 2.93
N TYR A 92 -8.13 -9.80 2.39
CA TYR A 92 -6.78 -9.98 2.92
C TYR A 92 -6.65 -9.53 4.38
N LEU A 93 -7.23 -8.37 4.73
CA LEU A 93 -7.21 -7.83 6.10
C LEU A 93 -8.08 -8.61 7.09
N GLN A 94 -9.02 -9.44 6.62
CA GLN A 94 -9.78 -10.33 7.49
C GLN A 94 -9.02 -11.64 7.77
N GLN A 95 -8.10 -12.01 6.89
CA GLN A 95 -7.33 -13.25 6.97
C GLN A 95 -5.95 -13.09 7.63
N ASN A 96 -5.48 -11.85 7.87
CA ASN A 96 -4.16 -11.51 8.41
C ASN A 96 -4.26 -10.47 9.52
#